data_AF-A0A061A065-F1
#
_entry.id   AF-A0A061A065-F1
#
_cell.length_a   1.000
_cell.length_b   1.000
_cell.length_c   1.000
_cell.angle_alpha   90.00
_cell.angle_beta   90.00
_cell.angle_gamma   90.00
#
_symmetry.space_group_name_H-M   'P 1'
#
loop_
_entity.id
_entity.type
_entity.pdbx_description
1 polymer ?
#
loop_
_entity_poly.entity_id
_entity_poly.type
_entity_poly.pdbx_seq_one_letter_code
_entity_poly.pdbx_strand_id
1 'polypeptide(L)'
;MHGHNYVIELELAADDADLLPVGFVRDYGDLSAFKVWLDNHLDHRHLNDVMDENPTAENMAAWVYKTWSMEFPELTCVRVSETPKTWAEYRP
;
A
#
# COMPACT_ATOMS: atom_id res chain seq x y z
N MET A 1 -20.31 -14.13 3.28
CA MET A 1 -19.49 -13.41 2.29
C MET A 1 -19.94 -11.97 2.27
N HIS A 2 -19.02 -11.01 2.40
CA HIS A 2 -19.25 -9.57 2.31
C HIS A 2 -18.04 -8.92 1.63
N GLY A 3 -18.10 -7.60 1.41
CA GLY A 3 -16.99 -6.81 0.87
C GLY A 3 -17.00 -5.40 1.45
N HIS A 4 -15.93 -4.66 1.17
CA HIS A 4 -15.70 -3.31 1.67
C HIS A 4 -15.09 -2.44 0.58
N ASN A 5 -15.24 -1.13 0.73
CA ASN A 5 -14.45 -0.16 0.00
C ASN A 5 -13.18 0.09 0.81
N TYR A 6 -12.16 -0.73 0.56
CA TYR A 6 -10.89 -0.60 1.26
C TYR A 6 -10.18 0.70 0.85
N VAL A 7 -9.54 1.35 1.82
CA VAL A 7 -8.59 2.44 1.58
C VAL A 7 -7.20 1.94 1.94
N ILE A 8 -6.24 2.10 1.03
CA ILE A 8 -4.83 1.79 1.26
C ILE A 8 -4.03 3.09 1.17
N GLU A 9 -3.23 3.37 2.20
CA GLU A 9 -2.32 4.51 2.25
C GLU A 9 -0.87 3.98 2.25
N LEU A 10 -0.06 4.52 1.35
CA LEU A 10 1.39 4.31 1.34
C LEU A 10 2.05 5.53 1.98
N GLU A 11 2.84 5.31 3.02
CA GLU A 11 3.68 6.34 3.63
C GLU A 11 5.10 6.22 3.06
N LEU A 12 5.58 7.30 2.45
CA LEU A 12 6.93 7.39 1.91
C LEU A 12 7.73 8.42 2.70
N ALA A 13 8.97 8.10 3.06
CA ALA A 13 9.86 9.02 3.74
C ALA A 13 11.29 8.90 3.22
N ALA A 14 12.01 10.02 3.26
CA ALA A 14 13.42 10.11 2.93
C ALA A 14 14.10 11.14 3.83
N ASP A 15 15.40 10.98 4.06
CA ASP A 15 16.22 12.01 4.68
C ASP A 15 16.46 13.16 3.68
N ASP A 16 16.80 14.36 4.19
CA ASP A 16 17.04 15.56 3.36
C ASP A 16 18.09 15.32 2.25
N ALA A 17 19.06 14.44 2.49
CA ALA A 17 20.11 14.10 1.54
C ALA A 17 19.63 13.22 0.37
N ASP A 18 18.50 12.52 0.54
CA ASP A 18 17.94 11.56 -0.42
C ASP A 18 16.74 12.15 -1.19
N LEU A 19 16.33 13.38 -0.87
CA LEU A 19 15.31 14.09 -1.64
C LEU A 19 15.76 14.28 -3.09
N LEU A 20 14.81 14.14 -4.02
CA LEU A 20 15.01 14.51 -5.41
C LEU A 20 15.42 16.00 -5.49
N PRO A 21 16.14 16.46 -6.54
CA PRO A 21 16.58 17.85 -6.67
C PRO A 21 15.47 18.91 -6.58
N VAL A 22 14.22 18.51 -6.84
CA VAL A 22 13.01 19.35 -6.72
C VAL A 22 12.43 19.39 -5.29
N GLY A 23 13.04 18.68 -4.34
CA GLY A 23 12.65 18.62 -2.93
C GLY A 23 11.59 17.55 -2.60
N PHE A 24 11.35 16.58 -3.49
CA PHE A 24 10.36 15.52 -3.27
C PHE A 24 11.02 14.25 -2.75
N VAL A 25 10.29 13.50 -1.91
CA VAL A 25 10.65 12.11 -1.59
C VAL A 25 10.55 11.26 -2.86
N ARG A 26 9.40 11.34 -3.56
CA ARG A 26 9.17 10.78 -4.90
C ARG A 26 8.13 11.63 -5.64
N ASP A 27 8.18 11.63 -6.97
CA ASP A 27 7.12 12.22 -7.79
C ASP A 27 5.85 11.37 -7.75
N TYR A 28 4.69 11.98 -7.52
CA TYR A 28 3.41 11.26 -7.52
C TYR A 28 3.09 10.55 -8.84
N GLY A 29 3.61 11.03 -9.97
CA GLY A 29 3.48 10.38 -11.27
C GLY A 29 4.11 8.98 -11.29
N ASP A 30 5.20 8.77 -10.54
CA ASP A 30 5.88 7.48 -10.44
C ASP A 30 5.10 6.48 -9.59
N LEU A 31 4.17 6.94 -8.75
CA LEU A 31 3.27 6.09 -7.96
C LEU A 31 2.13 5.50 -8.80
N SER A 32 2.00 5.89 -10.07
CA SER A 32 1.00 5.33 -10.98
C SER A 32 1.15 3.82 -11.16
N ALA A 33 2.38 3.28 -11.07
CA ALA A 33 2.63 1.84 -11.12
C ALA A 33 1.89 1.08 -10.01
N PHE A 34 1.87 1.62 -8.79
CA PHE A 34 1.13 1.03 -7.67
C PHE A 34 -0.37 1.05 -7.93
N LYS A 35 -0.90 2.17 -8.43
CA LYS A 35 -2.31 2.27 -8.80
C LYS A 35 -2.70 1.22 -9.83
N VAL A 36 -1.92 1.07 -10.90
CA VAL A 36 -2.18 0.07 -11.95
C VAL A 36 -2.16 -1.35 -11.37
N TRP A 37 -1.23 -1.65 -10.46
CA TRP A 37 -1.19 -2.95 -9.81
C TRP A 37 -2.41 -3.18 -8.90
N LEU A 38 -2.79 -2.18 -8.10
CA LEU A 38 -3.95 -2.23 -7.21
C LEU A 38 -5.24 -2.52 -8.01
N ASP A 39 -5.44 -1.78 -9.10
CA ASP A 39 -6.59 -1.91 -9.99
C ASP A 39 -6.65 -3.31 -10.65
N ASN A 40 -5.49 -3.94 -10.92
CA ASN A 40 -5.43 -5.26 -11.56
C ASN A 40 -5.55 -6.45 -10.59
N HIS A 41 -5.00 -6.32 -9.38
CA HIS A 41 -4.86 -7.43 -8.43
C HIS A 41 -5.88 -7.41 -7.31
N LEU A 42 -6.33 -6.24 -6.85
CA LEU A 42 -7.19 -6.12 -5.68
C LEU A 42 -8.57 -5.56 -6.00
N ASP A 43 -8.65 -4.54 -6.86
CA ASP A 43 -9.94 -3.91 -7.17
C ASP A 43 -10.90 -4.88 -7.86
N HIS A 44 -12.17 -4.87 -7.44
CA HIS A 44 -13.21 -5.78 -7.92
C HIS A 44 -12.82 -7.29 -7.90
N ARG A 45 -11.93 -7.71 -6.98
CA ARG A 45 -11.55 -9.12 -6.79
C ARG A 45 -12.08 -9.67 -5.47
N HIS A 46 -12.14 -11.00 -5.40
CA HIS A 46 -12.36 -11.71 -4.15
C HIS A 46 -11.01 -11.95 -3.46
N LEU A 47 -10.77 -11.29 -2.32
CA LEU A 47 -9.45 -11.25 -1.69
C LEU A 47 -8.90 -12.63 -1.30
N ASN A 48 -9.76 -13.58 -0.95
CA ASN A 48 -9.33 -14.96 -0.64
C ASN A 48 -8.77 -15.71 -1.86
N ASP A 49 -8.99 -15.21 -3.07
CA ASP A 49 -8.47 -15.82 -4.32
C ASP A 49 -7.15 -15.15 -4.75
N VAL A 50 -6.83 -14.00 -4.17
CA VAL A 50 -5.67 -13.16 -4.51
C VAL A 50 -4.57 -13.28 -3.45
N MET A 51 -4.97 -13.39 -2.18
CA MET A 51 -4.05 -13.50 -1.04
C MET A 51 -4.01 -14.94 -0.55
N ASP A 52 -2.79 -15.45 -0.33
CA ASP A 52 -2.58 -16.79 0.24
C ASP A 52 -2.93 -16.86 1.74
N GLU A 53 -2.88 -15.72 2.44
CA GLU A 53 -3.26 -15.59 3.84
C GLU A 53 -4.70 -15.07 4.01
N ASN A 54 -5.23 -15.19 5.24
CA ASN A 54 -6.52 -14.62 5.58
C ASN A 54 -6.54 -13.11 5.30
N PRO A 55 -7.50 -12.57 4.51
CA PRO A 55 -7.46 -11.19 4.02
C PRO A 55 -7.97 -10.18 5.07
N THR A 56 -7.36 -10.17 6.24
CA THR A 56 -7.58 -9.10 7.24
C THR A 56 -6.84 -7.83 6.82
N ALA A 57 -7.26 -6.67 7.30
CA ALA A 57 -6.56 -5.41 7.07
C ALA A 57 -5.07 -5.45 7.46
N GLU A 58 -4.71 -6.13 8.56
CA GLU A 58 -3.32 -6.28 9.01
C GLU A 58 -2.47 -7.08 8.01
N ASN A 59 -2.99 -8.24 7.57
CA ASN A 59 -2.31 -9.08 6.60
C ASN A 59 -2.20 -8.39 5.23
N MET A 60 -3.24 -7.65 4.82
CA MET A 60 -3.21 -6.86 3.60
C MET A 60 -2.14 -5.76 3.67
N ALA A 61 -2.06 -5.02 4.79
CA ALA A 61 -1.05 -3.98 4.97
C ALA A 61 0.37 -4.56 4.88
N ALA A 62 0.62 -5.68 5.58
CA ALA A 62 1.92 -6.35 5.54
C ALA A 62 2.25 -6.91 4.16
N TRP A 63 1.27 -7.49 3.47
CA TRP A 63 1.45 -8.04 2.13
C TRP A 63 1.79 -6.95 1.12
N VAL A 64 1.01 -5.86 1.09
CA VAL A 64 1.27 -4.72 0.20
C VAL A 64 2.65 -4.11 0.46
N TYR A 65 3.03 -3.94 1.74
CA TYR A 65 4.36 -3.45 2.10
C TYR A 65 5.46 -4.34 1.51
N LYS A 66 5.39 -5.64 1.75
CA LYS A 66 6.39 -6.61 1.28
C LYS A 66 6.46 -6.68 -0.25
N THR A 67 5.34 -6.50 -0.94
CA THR A 67 5.30 -6.48 -2.40
C THR A 67 5.97 -5.23 -2.99
N TRP A 68 5.83 -4.07 -2.34
CA TRP A 68 6.23 -2.78 -2.91
C TRP A 68 7.52 -2.19 -2.34
N SER A 69 8.03 -2.67 -1.21
CA SER A 69 9.22 -2.10 -0.56
C SER A 69 10.50 -2.17 -1.39
N MET A 70 10.60 -3.10 -2.35
CA MET A 70 11.74 -3.13 -3.28
C MET A 70 11.63 -2.08 -4.40
N GLU A 71 10.40 -1.80 -4.87
CA GLU A 71 10.15 -0.83 -5.95
C GLU A 71 10.08 0.61 -5.44
N PHE A 72 9.59 0.77 -4.21
CA PHE A 72 9.58 2.02 -3.44
C PHE A 72 10.46 1.84 -2.20
N PRO A 73 11.80 1.99 -2.32
CA PRO A 73 12.71 1.89 -1.18
C PRO A 73 12.39 2.86 -0.04
N GLU A 74 11.75 3.99 -0.36
CA GLU A 74 11.30 5.00 0.59
C GLU A 74 9.99 4.63 1.33
N LEU A 75 9.37 3.49 1.02
CA LEU A 75 8.14 3.02 1.67
C LEU A 75 8.43 2.61 3.12
N THR A 76 7.92 3.42 4.06
CA THR A 76 8.11 3.19 5.49
C THR A 76 6.93 2.48 6.13
N CYS A 77 5.73 2.66 5.59
CA CYS A 77 4.52 2.12 6.19
C CYS A 77 3.40 1.94 5.15
N VAL A 78 2.58 0.90 5.36
CA VAL A 78 1.31 0.73 4.66
C VAL A 78 0.18 0.68 5.68
N ARG A 79 -0.88 1.44 5.42
CA ARG A 79 -2.08 1.47 6.25
C ARG A 79 -3.29 1.02 5.43
N VAL A 80 -4.14 0.18 6.02
CA VAL A 80 -5.33 -0.36 5.36
C VAL A 80 -6.56 -0.11 6.24
N SER A 81 -7.63 0.38 5.61
CA SER A 81 -8.91 0.64 6.27
C SER A 81 -10.03 -0.11 5.55
N GLU A 82 -10.71 -1.02 6.24
CA GLU A 82 -11.90 -1.72 5.70
C GLU A 82 -13.17 -0.87 5.83
N THR A 83 -13.21 -0.01 6.85
CA THR A 83 -14.31 0.92 7.10
C THR A 83 -13.73 2.25 7.56
N PRO A 84 -14.42 3.39 7.34
CA PRO A 84 -13.87 4.72 7.69
C PRO A 84 -13.48 4.93 9.16
N LYS A 85 -13.80 3.99 10.06
CA LYS A 85 -13.56 4.08 11.51
C LYS A 85 -12.38 3.24 11.98
N THR A 86 -11.85 2.33 11.16
CA THR A 86 -10.85 1.35 11.56
C THR A 86 -9.66 1.36 10.61
N TRP A 87 -8.47 1.19 11.18
CA TRP A 87 -7.21 1.13 10.43
C TRP A 87 -6.34 0.04 11.02
N ALA A 88 -5.68 -0.71 10.13
CA ALA A 88 -4.50 -1.50 10.44
C ALA A 88 -3.28 -0.81 9.84
N GLU A 89 -2.15 -0.87 10.54
CA GLU A 89 -0.88 -0.29 10.12
C GLU A 89 0.21 -1.35 10.18
N TYR A 90 1.00 -1.45 9.12
CA TYR A 90 2.21 -2.25 9.08
C TYR A 90 3.42 -1.37 8.79
N ARG A 91 4.36 -1.36 9.75
CA ARG A 91 5.64 -0.65 9.71
C ARG A 91 6.71 -1.63 10.23
N PRO A 92 7.66 -2.07 9.40
CA PRO A 92 8.66 -3.07 9.80
C PRO A 92 9.68 -2.55 10.82
#